data_AF-X5DQR7-F1
#
_entry.id   AF-X5DQR7-F1
#
_cell.length_a   1.000
_cell.length_b   1.000
_cell.length_c   1.000
_cell.angle_alpha   90.00
_cell.angle_beta   90.00
_cell.angle_gamma   90.00
#
_symmetry.space_group_name_H-M   'P 1'
#
loop_
_entity.id
_entity.type
_entity.pdbx_description
1 polymer ?
#
loop_
_entity_poly.entity_id
_entity_poly.type
_entity_poly.pdbx_seq_one_letter_code
_entity_poly.pdbx_strand_id
1 'polypeptide(L)'
;MITDPDDFLTVANACLQKDDFYDFAKPWLGEGLVTGTVSIWKNHRKLLNPAFSQTVLDSFIGVFNSQSRKLVKDLKKEVGKGMFDHWTYTRHNSLETICLTALGVDFSDHTILNSRYVQAAEEIFYTMVDRFQKFWLHSPMTFKWSGVLQKRKSDMTGNVLSERKTGMSSGTKFKPFMDLLLELAIEKNVFNDREIREHIDTMIVGGHDTSASVLMFTLLLLGSHPEAQEKAYQE
;
A
#
# COMPACT_ATOMS: atom_id res chain seq x y z
N MET A 1 6.14 -18.86 18.80
CA MET A 1 6.85 -17.59 18.52
C MET A 1 8.29 -17.96 18.27
N ILE A 2 8.83 -17.66 17.08
CA ILE A 2 10.22 -17.93 16.73
C ILE A 2 10.98 -16.62 16.92
N THR A 3 11.97 -16.62 17.80
CA THR A 3 12.74 -15.41 18.14
C THR A 3 14.23 -15.57 17.87
N ASP A 4 14.69 -16.80 17.64
CA ASP A 4 16.07 -17.09 17.26
C ASP A 4 16.29 -16.74 15.77
N PRO A 5 17.36 -16.00 15.42
CA PRO A 5 17.61 -15.58 14.03
C PRO A 5 17.85 -16.74 13.05
N ASP A 6 18.53 -17.81 13.48
CA ASP A 6 18.86 -18.94 12.62
C ASP A 6 17.61 -19.80 12.37
N ASP A 7 16.78 -19.99 13.40
CA ASP A 7 15.47 -20.61 13.27
C ASP A 7 14.54 -19.79 12.36
N PHE A 8 14.52 -18.47 12.52
CA PHE A 8 13.73 -17.58 11.67
C PHE A 8 14.15 -17.68 10.21
N LEU A 9 15.47 -17.64 9.93
CA LEU A 9 15.98 -17.75 8.56
C LEU A 9 15.63 -19.10 7.93
N THR A 10 15.71 -20.18 8.71
CA THR A 10 15.33 -21.52 8.27
C THR A 10 13.86 -21.56 7.88
N VAL A 11 12.97 -21.05 8.74
CA VAL A 11 11.53 -21.02 8.46
C VAL A 11 11.19 -20.08 7.30
N ALA A 12 11.78 -18.89 7.24
CA ALA A 12 11.52 -17.93 6.17
C ALA A 12 11.88 -18.46 4.77
N ASN A 13 12.90 -19.31 4.67
CA ASN A 13 13.33 -19.91 3.41
C ASN A 13 12.56 -21.20 3.05
N ALA A 14 12.15 -21.99 4.04
CA ALA A 14 11.48 -23.27 3.81
C ALA A 14 9.94 -23.15 3.76
N CYS A 15 9.35 -22.30 4.60
CA CYS A 15 7.91 -22.18 4.80
C CYS A 15 7.36 -20.98 4.01
N LEU A 16 7.30 -21.13 2.68
CA LEU A 16 6.80 -20.06 1.80
C LEU A 16 5.28 -19.86 1.86
N GLN A 17 4.54 -20.87 2.30
CA GLN A 17 3.09 -20.81 2.39
C GLN A 17 2.69 -19.93 3.57
N LYS A 18 1.82 -18.96 3.30
CA LYS A 18 1.25 -18.08 4.33
C LYS A 18 0.31 -18.88 5.23
N ASP A 19 0.29 -18.51 6.50
CA ASP A 19 -0.61 -19.07 7.49
C ASP A 19 -2.06 -18.60 7.27
N ASP A 20 -2.99 -19.28 7.93
CA ASP A 20 -4.44 -19.09 7.75
C ASP A 20 -4.92 -17.67 8.16
N PHE A 21 -4.14 -16.88 8.91
CA PHE A 21 -4.53 -15.50 9.21
C PHE A 21 -4.59 -14.62 7.94
N TYR A 22 -3.82 -14.96 6.90
CA TYR A 22 -3.89 -14.26 5.62
C TYR A 22 -5.24 -14.48 4.91
N ASP A 23 -5.99 -15.55 5.24
CA ASP A 23 -7.34 -15.76 4.71
C ASP A 23 -8.34 -14.70 5.21
N PHE A 24 -8.01 -13.99 6.29
CA PHE A 24 -8.83 -12.87 6.74
C PHE A 24 -8.79 -11.69 5.77
N ALA A 25 -7.71 -11.55 5.00
CA ALA A 25 -7.53 -10.51 4.00
C ALA A 25 -8.00 -10.91 2.59
N LYS A 26 -8.19 -12.20 2.30
CA LYS A 26 -8.68 -12.70 1.00
C LYS A 26 -10.00 -12.08 0.51
N PRO A 27 -11.00 -11.77 1.37
CA PRO A 27 -12.21 -11.08 0.92
C PRO A 27 -11.96 -9.71 0.28
N TRP A 28 -10.82 -9.08 0.57
CA TRP A 28 -10.39 -7.82 -0.02
C TRP A 28 -9.33 -8.02 -1.09
N LEU A 29 -8.19 -8.64 -0.73
CA LEU A 29 -7.01 -8.73 -1.57
C LEU A 29 -7.02 -9.92 -2.55
N GLY A 30 -8.04 -10.78 -2.46
CA GLY A 30 -8.20 -11.96 -3.30
C GLY A 30 -6.98 -12.89 -3.25
N GLU A 31 -6.52 -13.35 -4.40
CA GLU A 31 -5.28 -14.16 -4.53
C GLU A 31 -4.10 -13.26 -4.99
N GLY A 32 -4.08 -12.01 -4.53
CA GLY A 32 -3.02 -11.05 -4.80
C GLY A 32 -1.67 -11.42 -4.18
N LEU A 33 -0.66 -10.53 -4.32
CA LEU A 33 0.73 -10.83 -3.91
C LEU A 33 0.92 -11.11 -2.40
N VAL A 34 -0.02 -10.69 -1.56
CA VAL A 34 0.05 -10.84 -0.10
C VAL A 34 -0.64 -12.13 0.37
N THR A 35 -1.76 -12.50 -0.26
CA THR A 35 -2.68 -13.57 0.18
C THR A 35 -2.66 -14.81 -0.72
N GLY A 36 -2.05 -14.70 -1.90
CA GLY A 36 -1.98 -15.76 -2.89
C GLY A 36 -1.20 -16.99 -2.42
N THR A 37 -1.64 -18.17 -2.85
CA THR A 37 -0.89 -19.42 -2.65
C THR A 37 0.52 -19.36 -3.26
N VAL A 38 1.44 -20.21 -2.79
CA VAL A 38 2.85 -20.21 -3.26
C VAL A 38 2.98 -20.35 -4.78
N SER A 39 2.12 -21.15 -5.42
CA SER A 39 2.15 -21.33 -6.88
C SER A 39 1.77 -20.07 -7.65
N ILE A 40 0.72 -19.37 -7.20
CA ILE A 40 0.25 -18.09 -7.76
C ILE A 40 1.31 -17.01 -7.49
N TRP A 41 1.70 -16.87 -6.22
CA TRP A 41 2.65 -15.86 -5.77
C TRP A 41 3.98 -15.94 -6.51
N LYS A 42 4.58 -17.13 -6.68
CA LYS A 42 5.86 -17.28 -7.39
C LYS A 42 5.79 -16.73 -8.81
N ASN A 43 4.70 -17.03 -9.52
CA ASN A 43 4.50 -16.58 -10.90
C ASN A 43 4.24 -15.07 -10.95
N HIS A 44 3.31 -14.57 -10.15
CA HIS A 44 2.92 -13.16 -10.17
C HIS A 44 4.06 -12.26 -9.69
N ARG A 45 4.78 -12.66 -8.63
CA ARG A 45 5.97 -11.93 -8.15
C ARG A 45 7.04 -11.83 -9.23
N LYS A 46 7.35 -12.94 -9.92
CA LYS A 46 8.34 -12.92 -11.02
C LYS A 46 7.95 -11.93 -12.11
N LEU A 47 6.67 -11.88 -12.47
CA LEU A 47 6.16 -10.99 -13.51
C LEU A 47 6.14 -9.51 -13.10
N LEU A 48 5.84 -9.23 -11.83
CA LEU A 48 5.67 -7.87 -11.32
C LEU A 48 6.95 -7.25 -10.75
N ASN A 49 7.95 -8.06 -10.39
CA ASN A 49 9.26 -7.60 -9.91
C ASN A 49 9.93 -6.49 -10.76
N PRO A 50 9.86 -6.49 -12.10
CA PRO A 50 10.46 -5.42 -12.92
C PRO A 50 9.97 -4.01 -12.59
N ALA A 51 8.72 -3.85 -12.11
CA ALA A 51 8.18 -2.57 -11.67
C ALA A 51 8.86 -2.00 -10.41
N PHE A 52 9.68 -2.81 -9.72
CA PHE A 52 10.43 -2.43 -8.52
C PHE A 52 11.94 -2.41 -8.77
N SER A 53 12.38 -2.38 -10.04
CA SER A 53 13.79 -2.23 -10.38
C SER A 53 14.33 -0.87 -9.95
N GLN A 54 15.62 -0.79 -9.62
CA GLN A 54 16.28 0.46 -9.19
C GLN A 54 16.01 1.61 -10.17
N THR A 55 16.07 1.34 -11.47
CA THR A 55 15.83 2.38 -12.49
C THR A 55 14.40 2.92 -12.49
N VAL A 56 13.40 2.10 -12.14
CA VAL A 56 12.02 2.58 -11.94
C VAL A 56 11.95 3.43 -10.67
N LEU A 57 12.59 2.99 -9.58
CA LEU A 57 12.64 3.75 -8.33
C LEU A 57 13.33 5.11 -8.50
N ASP A 58 14.43 5.18 -9.25
CA ASP A 58 15.15 6.43 -9.54
C ASP A 58 14.27 7.43 -10.31
N SER A 59 13.34 6.94 -11.13
CA SER A 59 12.38 7.79 -11.84
C SER A 59 11.39 8.48 -10.91
N PHE A 60 11.18 7.95 -9.69
CA PHE A 60 10.27 8.50 -8.69
C PHE A 60 10.90 9.54 -7.77
N ILE A 61 12.20 9.83 -7.88
CA ILE A 61 12.88 10.84 -7.04
C ILE A 61 12.17 12.21 -7.13
N GLY A 62 11.69 12.60 -8.31
CA GLY A 62 10.92 13.83 -8.47
C GLY A 62 9.61 13.84 -7.67
N VAL A 63 8.91 12.70 -7.65
CA VAL A 63 7.68 12.50 -6.87
C VAL A 63 7.97 12.56 -5.38
N PHE A 64 8.97 11.83 -4.89
CA PHE A 64 9.36 11.83 -3.48
C PHE A 64 9.75 13.23 -2.99
N ASN A 65 10.51 13.98 -3.79
CA ASN A 65 10.87 15.35 -3.47
C ASN A 65 9.67 16.29 -3.43
N SER A 66 8.71 16.13 -4.35
CA SER A 66 7.47 16.91 -4.36
C SER A 66 6.63 16.63 -3.13
N GLN A 67 6.42 15.35 -2.81
CA GLN A 67 5.65 14.89 -1.67
C GLN A 67 6.29 15.28 -0.34
N SER A 68 7.62 15.21 -0.23
CA SER A 68 8.36 15.69 0.96
C SER A 68 8.14 17.20 1.18
N ARG A 69 8.26 18.03 0.14
CA ARG A 69 7.98 19.48 0.25
C ARG A 69 6.53 19.77 0.64
N LYS A 70 5.58 18.99 0.12
CA LYS A 70 4.16 19.09 0.50
C LYS A 70 3.97 18.78 1.99
N LEU A 71 4.55 17.67 2.47
CA LEU A 71 4.51 17.29 3.88
C LEU A 71 5.10 18.40 4.78
N VAL A 72 6.28 18.94 4.43
CA VAL A 72 6.89 20.06 5.16
C VAL A 72 5.98 21.28 5.18
N LYS A 73 5.35 21.63 4.05
CA LYS A 73 4.42 22.76 3.96
C LYS A 73 3.19 22.55 4.87
N ASP A 74 2.68 21.34 4.95
CA ASP A 74 1.51 21.03 5.77
C ASP A 74 1.86 21.00 7.27
N LEU A 75 2.99 20.40 7.65
CA LEU A 75 3.49 20.41 9.03
C LEU A 75 3.88 21.82 9.51
N LYS A 76 4.36 22.70 8.61
CA LYS A 76 4.69 24.09 8.94
C LYS A 76 3.51 24.86 9.55
N LYS A 77 2.27 24.46 9.23
CA LYS A 77 1.06 25.07 9.78
C LYS A 77 0.91 24.81 11.28
N GLU A 78 1.55 23.78 11.83
CA GLU A 78 1.46 23.41 13.24
C GLU A 78 2.55 24.05 14.12
N VAL A 79 3.50 24.76 13.51
CA VAL A 79 4.56 25.45 14.24
C VAL A 79 3.98 26.48 15.20
N GLY A 80 4.38 26.39 16.47
CA GLY A 80 3.94 27.30 17.54
C GLY A 80 2.56 26.99 18.14
N LYS A 81 1.85 25.97 17.67
CA LYS A 81 0.54 25.56 18.21
C LYS A 81 0.61 24.54 19.36
N GLY A 82 1.81 24.06 19.69
CA GLY A 82 2.03 23.04 20.72
C GLY A 82 2.11 21.63 20.13
N MET A 83 1.75 20.63 20.94
CA MET A 83 1.78 19.22 20.52
C MET A 83 0.63 18.93 19.55
N PHE A 84 0.93 18.14 18.52
CA PHE A 84 -0.06 17.68 17.55
C PHE A 84 0.28 16.25 17.11
N ASP A 85 -0.69 15.55 16.56
CA ASP A 85 -0.50 14.21 16.01
C ASP A 85 -0.06 14.28 14.53
N HIS A 86 1.19 13.89 14.27
CA HIS A 86 1.74 13.88 12.91
C HIS A 86 1.34 12.64 12.09
N TRP A 87 0.70 11.63 12.68
CA TRP A 87 0.24 10.41 11.98
C TRP A 87 -0.67 10.74 10.80
N THR A 88 -1.61 11.67 10.99
CA THR A 88 -2.56 12.06 9.93
C THR A 88 -1.84 12.62 8.71
N TYR A 89 -0.75 13.37 8.91
CA TYR A 89 0.04 13.97 7.84
C TYR A 89 0.90 12.92 7.11
N THR A 90 1.63 12.07 7.83
CA THR A 90 2.50 11.04 7.23
C THR A 90 1.69 9.99 6.50
N ARG A 91 0.52 9.62 7.02
CA ARG A 91 -0.42 8.70 6.38
C ARG A 91 -0.94 9.23 5.05
N HIS A 92 -1.46 10.47 5.04
CA HIS A 92 -1.96 11.08 3.81
C HIS A 92 -0.87 11.22 2.75
N ASN A 93 0.32 11.67 3.16
CA ASN A 93 1.46 11.82 2.27
C ASN A 93 1.92 10.49 1.65
N SER A 94 1.99 9.43 2.45
CA SER A 94 2.41 8.10 1.96
C SER A 94 1.40 7.51 0.97
N LEU A 95 0.12 7.76 1.20
CA LEU A 95 -0.95 7.29 0.34
C LEU A 95 -0.95 8.00 -1.03
N GLU A 96 -0.81 9.32 -1.03
CA GLU A 96 -0.65 10.09 -2.27
C GLU A 96 0.62 9.66 -3.02
N THR A 97 1.72 9.41 -2.29
CA THR A 97 2.98 8.94 -2.87
C THR A 97 2.83 7.58 -3.55
N ILE A 98 2.19 6.58 -2.91
CA ILE A 98 1.99 5.27 -3.56
C ILE A 98 1.06 5.37 -4.76
N CYS A 99 0.03 6.22 -4.71
CA CYS A 99 -0.85 6.43 -5.86
C CYS A 99 -0.11 7.05 -7.05
N LEU A 100 0.70 8.07 -6.82
CA LEU A 100 1.51 8.70 -7.86
C LEU A 100 2.54 7.75 -8.47
N THR A 101 3.20 6.93 -7.63
CA THR A 101 4.30 6.06 -8.08
C THR A 101 3.81 4.72 -8.65
N ALA A 102 2.84 4.06 -8.01
CA ALA A 102 2.35 2.76 -8.46
C ALA A 102 1.24 2.87 -9.51
N LEU A 103 0.34 3.85 -9.39
CA LEU A 103 -0.79 4.01 -10.32
C LEU A 103 -0.52 5.05 -11.41
N GLY A 104 0.44 5.96 -11.23
CA GLY A 104 0.65 7.07 -12.15
C GLY A 104 -0.57 8.00 -12.26
N VAL A 105 -1.43 7.99 -11.24
CA VAL A 105 -2.61 8.87 -11.16
C VAL A 105 -2.24 10.01 -10.23
N ASP A 106 -2.46 11.24 -10.70
CA ASP A 106 -2.32 12.40 -9.85
C ASP A 106 -3.50 12.46 -8.86
N PHE A 107 -3.23 12.02 -7.63
CA PHE A 107 -4.19 12.07 -6.53
C PHE A 107 -4.25 13.44 -5.84
N SER A 108 -3.46 14.43 -6.32
CA SER A 108 -3.43 15.77 -5.72
C SER A 108 -4.72 16.56 -5.96
N ASP A 109 -5.51 16.20 -6.99
CA ASP A 109 -6.90 16.63 -7.07
C ASP A 109 -7.72 15.84 -6.05
N HIS A 110 -8.24 16.54 -5.05
CA HIS A 110 -9.22 16.05 -4.07
C HIS A 110 -10.58 15.75 -4.72
N THR A 111 -10.59 15.05 -5.86
CA THR A 111 -11.82 14.53 -6.42
C THR A 111 -12.49 13.63 -5.38
N ILE A 112 -13.81 13.68 -5.34
CA ILE A 112 -14.65 12.87 -4.44
C ILE A 112 -14.34 11.37 -4.58
N LEU A 113 -13.80 10.94 -5.72
CA LEU A 113 -13.36 9.57 -5.98
C LEU A 113 -12.12 9.18 -5.16
N ASN A 114 -11.11 10.05 -5.10
CA ASN A 114 -9.87 9.80 -4.38
C ASN A 114 -10.12 9.67 -2.88
N SER A 115 -10.91 10.57 -2.28
CA SER A 115 -11.24 10.51 -0.85
C SER A 115 -12.06 9.26 -0.50
N ARG A 116 -12.99 8.84 -1.36
CA ARG A 116 -13.81 7.63 -1.15
C ARG A 116 -12.98 6.35 -1.28
N TYR A 117 -12.04 6.29 -2.22
CA TYR A 117 -11.12 5.16 -2.35
C TYR A 117 -10.31 4.96 -1.06
N VAL A 118 -9.65 6.03 -0.63
CA VAL A 118 -8.83 6.07 0.58
C VAL A 118 -9.64 5.64 1.79
N GLN A 119 -10.78 6.29 2.03
CA GLN A 119 -11.63 6.00 3.18
C GLN A 119 -12.11 4.55 3.19
N ALA A 120 -12.48 4.00 2.03
CA ALA A 120 -12.92 2.62 1.95
C ALA A 120 -11.76 1.62 2.19
N ALA A 121 -10.56 1.89 1.67
CA ALA A 121 -9.38 1.07 1.95
C ALA A 121 -9.03 1.08 3.45
N GLU A 122 -9.09 2.24 4.10
CA GLU A 122 -8.87 2.37 5.55
C GLU A 122 -9.90 1.59 6.35
N GLU A 123 -11.17 1.69 5.99
CA GLU A 123 -12.26 0.98 6.65
C GLU A 123 -12.10 -0.54 6.58
N ILE A 124 -11.66 -1.06 5.43
CA ILE A 124 -11.36 -2.49 5.28
C ILE A 124 -10.13 -2.86 6.11
N PHE A 125 -9.07 -2.04 6.09
CA PHE A 125 -7.89 -2.27 6.91
C PHE A 125 -8.21 -2.38 8.41
N TYR A 126 -8.95 -1.42 8.96
CA TYR A 126 -9.37 -1.47 10.36
C TYR A 126 -10.27 -2.67 10.67
N THR A 127 -11.11 -3.07 9.72
CA THR A 127 -11.93 -4.29 9.85
C THR A 127 -11.05 -5.53 9.99
N MET A 128 -9.98 -5.62 9.20
CA MET A 128 -9.06 -6.76 9.25
C MET A 128 -8.26 -6.78 10.56
N VAL A 129 -7.77 -5.62 11.02
CA VAL A 129 -7.10 -5.50 12.32
C VAL A 129 -8.03 -5.93 13.45
N ASP A 130 -9.28 -5.46 13.44
CA ASP A 130 -10.29 -5.82 14.44
C ASP A 130 -10.59 -7.32 14.43
N ARG A 131 -10.70 -7.90 13.23
CA ARG A 131 -10.87 -9.35 13.03
C ARG A 131 -9.65 -10.12 13.57
N PHE A 132 -8.44 -9.65 13.30
CA PHE A 132 -7.21 -10.29 13.78
C PHE A 132 -7.17 -10.32 15.31
N GLN A 133 -7.51 -9.21 15.97
CA GLN A 133 -7.44 -9.06 17.43
C GLN A 133 -8.58 -9.76 18.19
N LYS A 134 -9.78 -9.88 17.58
CA LYS A 134 -10.96 -10.45 18.23
C LYS A 134 -11.19 -11.89 17.81
N PHE A 135 -10.81 -12.85 18.65
CA PHE A 135 -10.91 -14.28 18.34
C PHE A 135 -12.34 -14.72 17.94
N TRP A 136 -13.39 -14.09 18.50
CA TRP A 136 -14.78 -14.40 18.14
C TRP A 136 -15.17 -13.96 16.72
N LEU A 137 -14.36 -13.14 16.04
CA LEU A 137 -14.52 -12.75 14.64
C LEU A 137 -13.69 -13.62 13.67
N HIS A 138 -12.90 -14.58 14.17
CA HIS A 138 -12.08 -15.44 13.30
C HIS A 138 -12.96 -16.34 12.44
N SER A 139 -14.05 -16.88 13.03
CA SER A 139 -15.02 -17.69 12.30
C SER A 139 -15.66 -16.89 11.14
N PRO A 140 -15.64 -17.42 9.91
CA PRO A 140 -16.27 -16.76 8.76
C PRO A 140 -17.75 -16.46 8.97
N MET A 141 -18.45 -17.30 9.75
CA MET A 141 -19.87 -17.14 10.02
C MET A 141 -20.13 -15.95 10.95
N THR A 142 -19.38 -15.85 12.06
CA THR A 142 -19.52 -14.74 13.01
C THR A 142 -19.08 -13.42 12.39
N PHE A 143 -18.04 -13.43 11.55
CA PHE A 143 -17.60 -12.27 10.79
C PHE A 143 -18.62 -11.84 9.73
N LYS A 144 -19.30 -12.78 9.08
CA LYS A 144 -20.40 -12.45 8.15
C LYS A 144 -21.59 -11.85 8.90
N TRP A 145 -21.92 -12.38 10.08
CA TRP A 145 -23.05 -11.93 10.91
C TRP A 145 -22.80 -10.58 11.59
N SER A 146 -21.55 -10.18 11.80
CA SER A 146 -21.21 -8.86 12.34
C SER A 146 -21.61 -7.71 11.40
N GLY A 147 -21.94 -8.00 10.14
CA GLY A 147 -22.36 -7.01 9.14
C GLY A 147 -21.25 -6.04 8.70
N VAL A 148 -20.01 -6.25 9.16
CA VAL A 148 -18.89 -5.32 8.95
C VAL A 148 -18.49 -5.23 7.47
N LEU A 149 -18.57 -6.35 6.73
CA LEU A 149 -18.35 -6.35 5.27
C LEU A 149 -19.50 -5.69 4.49
N GLN A 150 -20.73 -5.75 5.01
CA GLN A 150 -21.93 -5.33 4.28
C GLN A 150 -22.13 -3.80 4.33
N LYS A 151 -21.57 -3.12 5.34
CA LYS A 151 -21.57 -1.66 5.45
C LYS A 151 -20.50 -0.95 4.60
N ARG A 152 -19.49 -1.67 4.11
CA ARG A 152 -18.23 -1.06 3.61
C ARG A 152 -17.90 -1.38 2.14
N LYS A 153 -18.85 -1.99 1.42
CA LYS A 153 -18.70 -2.33 -0.01
C LYS A 153 -18.92 -1.07 -0.86
N SER A 154 -17.92 -0.20 -0.93
CA SER A 154 -17.85 0.86 -1.95
C SER A 154 -17.09 0.31 -3.16
N ASP A 155 -17.57 0.59 -4.37
CA ASP A 155 -16.90 0.31 -5.65
C ASP A 155 -15.52 0.99 -5.69
N MET A 156 -14.51 0.26 -5.22
CA MET A 156 -13.16 0.79 -4.96
C MET A 156 -12.32 0.84 -6.23
N THR A 157 -12.52 -0.08 -7.17
CA THR A 157 -11.58 -0.26 -8.30
C THR A 157 -12.21 -0.11 -9.68
N GLY A 158 -13.54 0.00 -9.78
CA GLY A 158 -14.24 0.09 -11.07
C GLY A 158 -13.89 1.36 -11.85
N ASN A 159 -13.78 2.50 -11.16
CA ASN A 159 -13.63 3.81 -11.81
C ASN A 159 -12.18 4.16 -12.15
N VAL A 160 -11.21 3.75 -11.30
CA VAL A 160 -9.77 4.01 -11.53
C VAL A 160 -9.25 3.26 -12.77
N LEU A 161 -9.76 2.05 -13.00
CA LEU A 161 -9.43 1.27 -14.20
C LEU A 161 -10.03 1.88 -15.48
N SER A 162 -11.24 2.45 -15.41
CA SER A 162 -11.88 3.07 -16.59
C SER A 162 -11.20 4.38 -17.00
N GLU A 163 -10.77 5.22 -16.05
CA GLU A 163 -10.10 6.49 -16.34
C GLU A 163 -8.72 6.29 -16.97
N ARG A 164 -8.01 5.21 -16.63
CA ARG A 164 -6.67 4.94 -17.15
C ARG A 164 -6.65 4.18 -18.47
N LYS A 165 -7.63 3.30 -18.74
CA LYS A 165 -7.76 2.63 -20.06
C LYS A 165 -7.90 3.66 -21.21
N THR A 166 -8.37 4.88 -20.92
CA THR A 166 -8.53 5.97 -21.89
C THR A 166 -7.33 6.91 -22.02
N GLY A 167 -6.37 6.87 -21.09
CA GLY A 167 -5.31 7.89 -20.94
C GLY A 167 -3.89 7.37 -21.16
N MET A 168 -3.71 6.31 -21.96
CA MET A 168 -2.40 5.68 -22.15
C MET A 168 -1.42 6.60 -22.92
N SER A 169 -0.73 7.49 -22.19
CA SER A 169 0.33 8.32 -22.76
C SER A 169 1.62 7.51 -22.89
N SER A 170 1.98 7.19 -24.14
CA SER A 170 3.29 6.65 -24.48
C SER A 170 4.38 7.69 -24.21
N GLY A 171 5.45 7.35 -23.50
CA GLY A 171 6.62 8.24 -23.49
C GLY A 171 7.73 8.02 -22.48
N THR A 172 7.58 7.14 -21.47
CA THR A 172 8.68 6.85 -20.54
C THR A 172 9.35 5.53 -20.88
N LYS A 173 10.69 5.49 -20.82
CA LYS A 173 11.50 4.27 -21.07
C LYS A 173 11.22 3.14 -20.04
N PHE A 174 10.53 3.46 -18.94
CA PHE A 174 10.22 2.56 -17.83
C PHE A 174 8.74 2.67 -17.46
N LYS A 175 8.15 1.53 -17.06
CA LYS A 175 6.72 1.36 -16.78
C LYS A 175 6.47 1.29 -15.27
N PRO A 176 5.73 2.25 -14.69
CA PRO A 176 5.12 2.13 -13.37
C PRO A 176 4.36 0.81 -13.19
N PHE A 177 4.12 0.42 -11.93
CA PHE A 177 3.47 -0.85 -11.58
C PHE A 177 2.18 -1.10 -12.37
N MET A 178 1.31 -0.11 -12.44
CA MET A 178 0.04 -0.23 -13.15
C MET A 178 0.20 -0.34 -14.68
N ASP A 179 1.23 0.27 -15.27
CA ASP A 179 1.52 0.13 -16.71
C ASP A 179 2.04 -1.26 -17.04
N LEU A 180 2.92 -1.81 -16.20
CA LEU A 180 3.36 -3.19 -16.32
C LEU A 180 2.18 -4.17 -16.16
N LEU A 181 1.30 -3.92 -15.19
CA LEU A 181 0.14 -4.76 -14.93
C LEU A 181 -0.84 -4.77 -16.11
N LEU A 182 -1.11 -3.59 -16.70
CA LEU A 182 -1.97 -3.46 -17.89
C LEU A 182 -1.33 -4.08 -19.13
N GLU A 183 -0.02 -3.92 -19.35
CA GLU A 183 0.70 -4.60 -20.43
C GLU A 183 0.58 -6.12 -20.32
N LEU A 184 0.84 -6.68 -19.13
CA LEU A 184 0.75 -8.12 -18.90
C LEU A 184 -0.68 -8.65 -19.11
N ALA A 185 -1.69 -7.84 -18.81
CA ALA A 185 -3.10 -8.16 -19.08
C ALA A 185 -3.45 -8.08 -20.57
N ILE A 186 -3.11 -6.97 -21.24
CA ILE A 186 -3.54 -6.69 -22.63
C ILE A 186 -2.71 -7.49 -23.64
N GLU A 187 -1.39 -7.50 -23.50
CA GLU A 187 -0.48 -8.08 -24.50
C GLU A 187 -0.24 -9.57 -24.29
N LYS A 188 -0.21 -10.02 -23.04
CA LYS A 188 0.13 -11.41 -22.69
C LYS A 188 -1.04 -12.21 -22.16
N ASN A 189 -2.21 -11.58 -21.97
CA ASN A 189 -3.42 -12.19 -21.42
C ASN A 189 -3.17 -12.97 -20.12
N VAL A 190 -2.27 -12.46 -19.28
CA VAL A 190 -1.81 -13.14 -18.05
C VAL A 190 -2.73 -12.85 -16.87
N PHE A 191 -3.34 -11.66 -16.83
CA PHE A 191 -4.22 -11.24 -15.75
C PHE A 191 -5.61 -10.88 -16.27
N ASN A 192 -6.64 -11.33 -15.56
CA ASN A 192 -8.01 -10.86 -15.77
C ASN A 192 -8.32 -9.59 -14.95
N ASP A 193 -9.43 -8.93 -15.25
CA ASP A 193 -9.85 -7.69 -14.56
C ASP A 193 -10.03 -7.86 -13.03
N ARG A 194 -10.22 -9.09 -12.52
CA ARG A 194 -10.26 -9.33 -11.06
C ARG A 194 -8.85 -9.33 -10.48
N GLU A 195 -7.93 -10.09 -11.06
CA GLU A 195 -6.52 -10.17 -10.63
C GLU A 195 -5.82 -8.82 -10.69
N ILE A 196 -6.12 -8.00 -11.70
CA ILE A 196 -5.61 -6.63 -11.80
C ILE A 196 -6.03 -5.81 -10.57
N ARG A 197 -7.31 -5.89 -10.16
CA ARG A 197 -7.82 -5.18 -8.99
C ARG A 197 -7.20 -5.67 -7.70
N GLU A 198 -7.10 -6.99 -7.53
CA GLU A 198 -6.45 -7.62 -6.38
C GLU A 198 -4.99 -7.16 -6.22
N HIS A 199 -4.25 -7.03 -7.33
CA HIS A 199 -2.88 -6.54 -7.33
C HIS A 199 -2.76 -5.04 -7.02
N ILE A 200 -3.67 -4.22 -7.53
CA ILE A 200 -3.74 -2.79 -7.22
C ILE A 200 -4.02 -2.58 -5.73
N ASP A 201 -5.06 -3.23 -5.20
CA ASP A 201 -5.45 -3.09 -3.80
C ASP A 201 -4.31 -3.59 -2.89
N THR A 202 -3.67 -4.70 -3.24
CA THR A 202 -2.47 -5.19 -2.52
C THR A 202 -1.35 -4.16 -2.49
N MET A 203 -1.09 -3.47 -3.62
CA MET A 203 0.00 -2.50 -3.74
C MET A 203 -0.22 -1.28 -2.88
N ILE A 204 -1.43 -0.73 -2.91
CA ILE A 204 -1.74 0.49 -2.16
C ILE A 204 -1.67 0.19 -0.67
N VAL A 205 -2.28 -0.91 -0.21
CA VAL A 205 -2.29 -1.31 1.20
C VAL A 205 -0.88 -1.57 1.71
N GLY A 206 -0.12 -2.41 0.99
CA GLY A 206 1.23 -2.77 1.39
C GLY A 206 2.20 -1.57 1.37
N GLY A 207 1.99 -0.62 0.46
CA GLY A 207 2.89 0.52 0.25
C GLY A 207 2.65 1.72 1.16
N HIS A 208 1.39 2.11 1.41
CA HIS A 208 1.12 3.37 2.12
C HIS A 208 1.24 3.25 3.65
N ASP A 209 0.60 2.27 4.27
CA ASP A 209 0.44 2.21 5.73
C ASP A 209 1.77 1.88 6.43
N THR A 210 2.55 0.99 5.81
CA THR A 210 3.90 0.63 6.27
C THR A 210 4.86 1.83 6.18
N SER A 211 4.89 2.53 5.03
CA SER A 211 5.73 3.71 4.83
C SER A 211 5.33 4.87 5.75
N ALA A 212 4.03 5.08 5.94
CA ALA A 212 3.51 6.09 6.86
C ALA A 212 3.95 5.83 8.31
N SER A 213 3.93 4.56 8.72
CA SER A 213 4.38 4.13 10.05
C SER A 213 5.88 4.36 10.23
N VAL A 214 6.68 3.99 9.22
CA VAL A 214 8.14 4.24 9.24
C VAL A 214 8.42 5.74 9.34
N LEU A 215 7.77 6.59 8.54
CA LEU A 215 7.92 8.04 8.62
C LEU A 215 7.49 8.59 9.98
N MET A 216 6.34 8.14 10.51
CA MET A 216 5.84 8.56 11.81
C MET A 216 6.85 8.25 12.93
N PHE A 217 7.34 7.01 13.00
CA PHE A 217 8.34 6.62 14.00
C PHE A 217 9.67 7.33 13.79
N THR A 218 10.09 7.55 12.54
CA THR A 218 11.32 8.27 12.22
C THR A 218 11.26 9.71 12.74
N LEU A 219 10.17 10.44 12.45
CA LEU A 219 9.97 11.79 12.95
C LEU A 219 9.90 11.85 14.48
N LEU A 220 9.21 10.89 15.10
CA LEU A 220 9.12 10.78 16.56
C LEU A 220 10.49 10.56 17.19
N LEU A 221 11.28 9.63 16.64
CA LEU A 221 12.59 9.27 17.17
C LEU A 221 13.60 10.39 16.97
N LEU A 222 13.63 11.05 15.81
CA LEU A 222 14.47 12.23 15.57
C LEU A 222 14.10 13.36 16.53
N GLY A 223 12.80 13.67 16.68
CA GLY A 223 12.34 14.70 17.62
C GLY A 223 12.63 14.38 19.08
N SER A 224 12.81 13.11 19.43
CA SER A 224 13.12 12.66 20.80
C SER A 224 14.63 12.56 21.08
N HIS A 225 15.48 12.59 20.05
CA HIS A 225 16.93 12.42 20.16
C HIS A 225 17.66 13.54 19.41
N PRO A 226 17.89 14.70 20.05
CA PRO A 226 18.47 15.88 19.39
C PRO A 226 19.84 15.63 18.75
N GLU A 227 20.68 14.79 19.34
CA GLU A 227 21.99 14.42 18.77
C GLU A 227 21.84 13.66 17.44
N ALA A 228 20.90 12.72 17.37
CA ALA A 228 20.61 11.98 16.14
C ALA A 228 19.98 12.89 15.07
N GLN A 229 19.10 13.80 15.49
CA GLN A 229 18.52 14.81 14.61
C GLN A 229 19.57 15.73 14.00
N GLU A 230 20.48 16.26 14.82
CA GLU A 230 21.56 17.14 14.34
C GLU A 230 22.48 16.40 13.37
N LYS A 231 22.85 15.16 13.70
CA LYS A 231 23.68 14.34 12.81
C LYS A 231 23.00 14.11 11.45
N ALA A 232 21.72 13.78 11.43
CA ALA A 232 20.95 13.58 10.20
C ALA A 232 20.76 14.87 9.39
N TYR A 233 20.78 16.05 10.04
CA TYR A 233 20.68 17.34 9.36
C TYR A 233 21.99 17.76 8.67
N GLN A 234 23.14 17.32 9.20
CA GLN A 234 24.47 17.64 8.67
C GLN A 234 24.93 16.70 7.54
N GLU A 235 24.25 15.58 7.34
CA GLU A 235 24.50 14.61 6.25
C GLU A 235 23.97 15.11 4.90
#